data_AF-A0A3F2RNG1-F1
#
_entry.id   AF-A0A3F2RNG1-F1
#
_cell.length_a   1.000
_cell.length_b   1.000
_cell.length_c   1.000
_cell.angle_alpha   90.00
_cell.angle_beta   90.00
_cell.angle_gamma   90.00
#
_symmetry.space_group_name_H-M   'P 1'
#
loop_
_entity.id
_entity.type
_entity.pdbx_description
1 polymer ?
#
loop_
_entity_poly.entity_id
_entity_poly.type
_entity_poly.pdbx_seq_one_letter_code
_entity_poly.pdbx_strand_id
1 'polypeptide(L)'
;MVMSQECIEYQAGQSRGTHWAKIAAAQASSGLMDEPRFRRLVKFQARRREGLGGSELEILTETIQVYLVDDPRLSFTVYRMRIRSPDDVLHNTALARDVDPNAGGRWVLEKRYSEFEKFRSQLLKSIEHWEGVVRLEFARRKKKKILIGHGDLHNTFAVVSNALRRAISPYFPKKHIRVDTPKIIAERVEGLTEFVRKLVGVYTDLTLYVTNNQLQSSAFASSYELLCNMLTEIEAFLEVPQPQKDAETRRKSAVLALEEVLVLHASSNADTSEPVCCICLTQQRT
;
A
#
# COMPACT_ATOMS: atom_id res chain seq x y z
N MET A 1 17.80 5.76 25.09
CA MET A 1 18.31 6.26 23.81
C MET A 1 17.12 6.41 22.87
N VAL A 2 16.63 7.65 22.77
CA VAL A 2 15.47 8.05 21.98
C VAL A 2 15.78 7.74 20.52
N MET A 3 14.92 6.98 19.83
CA MET A 3 15.02 6.87 18.38
C MET A 3 14.67 8.23 17.80
N SER A 4 15.73 9.00 17.54
CA SER A 4 15.83 10.36 17.01
C SER A 4 14.50 11.05 16.68
N GLN A 5 14.18 12.03 17.50
CA GLN A 5 13.08 12.97 17.39
C GLN A 5 13.38 14.11 16.38
N GLU A 6 14.24 13.84 15.40
CA GLU A 6 14.62 14.76 14.31
C GLU A 6 14.17 14.16 12.98
N CYS A 7 12.88 14.27 12.68
CA CYS A 7 12.32 14.17 11.32
C CYS A 7 10.87 14.70 11.29
N ILE A 8 10.58 15.75 12.06
CA ILE A 8 9.37 16.56 11.88
C ILE A 8 9.85 17.97 11.52
N GLU A 9 10.52 18.07 10.37
CA GLU A 9 10.68 19.35 9.69
C GLU A 9 9.89 19.35 8.38
N TYR A 10 8.98 20.30 8.38
CA TYR A 10 8.21 20.88 7.31
C TYR A 10 8.97 20.95 5.97
N GLN A 11 8.42 20.37 4.89
CA GLN A 11 8.70 20.85 3.53
C GLN A 11 7.39 20.91 2.73
N ALA A 12 6.71 22.04 2.90
CA ALA A 12 5.86 22.59 1.87
C ALA A 12 6.75 22.99 0.68
N GLY A 13 6.47 22.43 -0.51
CA GLY A 13 7.08 22.85 -1.76
C GLY A 13 8.40 22.16 -2.10
N GLN A 14 8.37 20.86 -2.44
CA GLN A 14 9.47 20.25 -3.18
C GLN A 14 8.95 19.25 -4.21
N SER A 15 9.45 19.36 -5.45
CA SER A 15 9.06 18.56 -6.62
C SER A 15 8.89 17.08 -6.29
N ARG A 16 7.73 16.51 -6.68
CA ARG A 16 7.30 15.13 -6.39
C ARG A 16 8.33 14.06 -6.81
N GLY A 17 9.23 14.38 -7.76
CA GLY A 17 10.32 13.50 -8.18
C GLY A 17 11.38 13.24 -7.09
N THR A 18 11.54 14.16 -6.12
CA THR A 18 12.56 14.02 -5.05
C THR A 18 12.12 13.16 -3.88
N HIS A 19 10.82 13.07 -3.60
CA HIS A 19 10.28 12.27 -2.50
C HIS A 19 10.35 10.76 -2.79
N TRP A 20 10.03 10.35 -4.02
CA TRP A 20 10.13 8.95 -4.43
C TRP A 20 11.57 8.48 -4.57
N ALA A 21 12.48 9.35 -5.03
CA ALA A 21 13.91 9.05 -5.03
C ALA A 21 14.44 8.81 -3.61
N LYS A 22 13.97 9.58 -2.61
CA LYS A 22 14.31 9.36 -1.19
C LYS A 22 13.71 8.06 -0.63
N ILE A 23 12.48 7.71 -0.99
CA ILE A 23 11.87 6.42 -0.61
C ILE A 23 12.63 5.26 -1.26
N ALA A 24 12.95 5.36 -2.55
CA ALA A 24 13.72 4.35 -3.28
C ALA A 24 15.15 4.22 -2.72
N ALA A 25 15.79 5.33 -2.35
CA ALA A 25 17.10 5.33 -1.69
C ALA A 25 17.04 4.69 -0.29
N ALA A 26 16.03 5.02 0.52
CA ALA A 26 15.82 4.41 1.84
C ALA A 26 15.49 2.91 1.75
N GLN A 27 14.74 2.49 0.72
CA GLN A 27 14.49 1.09 0.41
C GLN A 27 15.76 0.38 -0.09
N ALA A 28 16.56 1.02 -0.95
CA ALA A 28 17.81 0.48 -1.47
C ALA A 28 18.90 0.35 -0.40
N SER A 29 18.90 1.21 0.63
CA SER A 29 19.79 1.10 1.80
C SER A 29 19.26 0.19 2.92
N SER A 30 18.05 -0.36 2.76
CA SER A 30 17.49 -1.35 3.68
C SER A 30 17.75 -2.77 3.18
N GLY A 31 18.05 -3.70 4.09
CA GLY A 31 18.23 -5.13 3.73
C GLY A 31 16.96 -5.79 3.16
N LEU A 32 15.85 -5.05 3.14
CA LEU A 32 14.59 -5.42 2.49
C LEU A 32 14.78 -5.76 1.00
N MET A 33 15.72 -5.09 0.32
CA MET A 33 16.00 -5.31 -1.12
C MET A 33 17.03 -6.42 -1.39
N ASP A 34 17.55 -7.06 -0.35
CA ASP A 34 18.50 -8.18 -0.47
C ASP A 34 17.81 -9.42 -1.04
N GLU A 35 16.51 -9.59 -0.77
CA GLU A 35 15.71 -10.67 -1.33
C GLU A 35 15.36 -10.40 -2.82
N PRO A 36 15.86 -11.22 -3.78
CA PRO A 36 15.66 -10.97 -5.21
C PRO A 36 14.19 -10.93 -5.64
N ARG A 37 13.34 -11.79 -5.04
CA ARG A 37 11.90 -11.86 -5.29
C ARG A 37 11.21 -10.57 -4.87
N PHE A 38 11.45 -10.14 -3.64
CA PHE A 38 10.88 -8.91 -3.09
C PHE A 38 11.33 -7.69 -3.90
N ARG A 39 12.62 -7.59 -4.24
CA ARG A 39 13.16 -6.49 -5.06
C ARG A 39 12.48 -6.38 -6.42
N ARG A 40 12.14 -7.50 -7.08
CA ARG A 40 11.42 -7.49 -8.36
C ARG A 40 10.00 -6.96 -8.20
N LEU A 41 9.28 -7.39 -7.15
CA LEU A 41 7.94 -6.89 -6.86
C LEU A 41 7.95 -5.38 -6.60
N VAL A 42 8.93 -4.87 -5.84
CA VAL A 42 9.10 -3.42 -5.62
C VAL A 42 9.40 -2.69 -6.93
N LYS A 43 10.31 -3.21 -7.77
CA LYS A 43 10.60 -2.62 -9.09
C LYS A 43 9.38 -2.61 -10.00
N PHE A 44 8.59 -3.69 -10.00
CA PHE A 44 7.35 -3.77 -10.76
C PHE A 44 6.34 -2.72 -10.29
N GLN A 45 6.12 -2.60 -8.97
CA GLN A 45 5.23 -1.55 -8.44
C GLN A 45 5.75 -0.14 -8.71
N ALA A 46 7.06 0.11 -8.61
CA ALA A 46 7.66 1.40 -8.94
C ALA A 46 7.42 1.78 -10.41
N ARG A 47 7.68 0.83 -11.33
CA ARG A 47 7.42 1.02 -12.77
C ARG A 47 5.93 1.24 -13.06
N ARG A 48 5.03 0.59 -12.33
CA ARG A 48 3.59 0.81 -12.48
C ARG A 48 3.21 2.23 -12.07
N ARG A 49 3.83 2.79 -11.03
CA ARG A 49 3.62 4.18 -10.61
C ARG A 49 4.20 5.18 -11.61
N GLU A 50 5.34 4.86 -12.23
CA GLU A 50 6.04 5.73 -13.20
C GLU A 50 5.45 5.67 -14.63
N GLY A 51 5.17 4.46 -15.13
CA GLY A 51 4.71 4.19 -16.50
C GLY A 51 3.25 4.58 -16.79
N LEU A 52 2.45 4.82 -15.75
CA LEU A 52 1.07 5.32 -15.86
C LEU A 52 1.00 6.86 -15.84
N GLY A 53 2.07 7.56 -16.24
CA GLY A 53 2.10 9.03 -16.29
C GLY A 53 1.94 9.71 -14.93
N GLY A 54 2.28 9.01 -13.85
CA GLY A 54 2.04 9.49 -12.48
C GLY A 54 0.56 9.65 -12.13
N SER A 55 -0.36 9.00 -12.86
CA SER A 55 -1.78 9.00 -12.54
C SER A 55 -2.01 8.23 -11.24
N GLU A 56 -1.86 8.99 -10.16
CA GLU A 56 -2.31 8.75 -8.82
C GLU A 56 -3.76 8.25 -8.88
N LEU A 57 -4.05 7.17 -8.15
CA LEU A 57 -5.39 6.66 -7.88
C LEU A 57 -6.46 7.78 -7.95
N GLU A 58 -7.39 7.67 -8.90
CA GLU A 58 -8.46 8.66 -9.03
C GLU A 58 -9.48 8.40 -7.91
N ILE A 59 -9.70 9.41 -7.07
CA ILE A 59 -10.73 9.37 -6.03
C ILE A 59 -11.71 10.50 -6.29
N LEU A 60 -12.94 10.13 -6.64
CA LEU A 60 -14.05 11.07 -6.78
C LEU A 60 -14.91 11.00 -5.52
N THR A 61 -15.05 12.14 -4.84
CA THR A 61 -15.77 12.23 -3.56
C THR A 61 -17.07 12.99 -3.75
N GLU A 62 -18.18 12.32 -3.44
CA GLU A 62 -19.53 12.88 -3.37
C GLU A 62 -19.98 12.92 -1.91
N THR A 63 -20.86 13.87 -1.58
CA THR A 63 -21.39 14.01 -0.22
C THR A 63 -22.90 13.77 -0.22
N ILE A 64 -23.35 12.90 0.68
CA ILE A 64 -24.76 12.54 0.83
C ILE A 64 -25.20 12.97 2.22
N GLN A 65 -26.28 13.75 2.31
CA GLN A 65 -26.92 14.04 3.59
C GLN A 65 -27.90 12.93 3.94
N VAL A 66 -27.70 12.31 5.11
CA VAL A 66 -28.57 11.26 5.63
C VAL A 66 -29.34 11.83 6.81
N TYR A 67 -30.66 11.75 6.74
CA TYR A 67 -31.59 12.18 7.80
C TYR A 67 -31.95 10.98 8.68
N LEU A 68 -32.01 11.19 9.98
CA LEU A 68 -32.44 10.15 10.92
C LEU A 68 -33.95 9.95 10.81
N VAL A 69 -34.38 8.69 10.77
CA VAL A 69 -35.81 8.31 10.65
C VAL A 69 -36.62 8.88 11.81
N ASP A 70 -36.05 8.90 13.01
CA ASP A 70 -36.74 9.30 14.25
C ASP A 70 -36.77 10.82 14.49
N ASP A 71 -35.82 11.58 13.93
CA ASP A 71 -35.84 13.05 13.98
C ASP A 71 -35.25 13.63 12.67
N PRO A 72 -36.08 14.14 11.76
CA PRO A 72 -35.65 14.75 10.50
C PRO A 72 -34.77 16.00 10.69
N ARG A 73 -34.71 16.57 11.89
CA ARG A 73 -33.82 17.72 12.21
C ARG A 73 -32.38 17.25 12.47
N LEU A 74 -32.18 15.97 12.73
CA LEU A 74 -30.87 15.37 12.91
C LEU A 74 -30.42 14.74 11.59
N SER A 75 -29.32 15.25 11.06
CA SER A 75 -28.69 14.72 9.85
C SER A 75 -27.19 14.58 10.03
N PHE A 76 -26.59 13.73 9.22
CA PHE A 76 -25.13 13.62 9.12
C PHE A 76 -24.68 13.45 7.67
N THR A 77 -23.49 13.95 7.40
CA THR A 77 -22.86 13.83 6.08
C THR A 77 -22.15 12.50 5.94
N VAL A 78 -22.50 11.76 4.90
CA VAL A 78 -21.76 10.59 4.40
C VAL A 78 -20.89 11.02 3.23
N TYR A 79 -19.66 10.52 3.19
CA TYR A 79 -18.70 10.75 2.13
C TYR A 79 -18.61 9.48 1.29
N ARG A 80 -19.06 9.58 0.04
CA ARG A 80 -19.03 8.50 -0.94
C ARG A 80 -17.83 8.70 -1.86
N MET A 81 -16.85 7.83 -1.77
CA MET A 81 -15.62 7.90 -2.54
C MET A 81 -15.58 6.79 -3.56
N ARG A 82 -15.53 7.13 -4.85
CA ARG A 82 -15.27 6.18 -5.92
C ARG A 82 -13.78 6.13 -6.18
N ILE A 83 -13.18 4.97 -5.96
CA ILE A 83 -11.74 4.73 -6.09
C ILE A 83 -11.50 4.01 -7.41
N ARG A 84 -10.65 4.56 -8.28
CA ARG A 84 -10.35 3.97 -9.60
C ARG A 84 -8.85 3.89 -9.82
N SER A 85 -8.39 2.74 -10.31
CA SER A 85 -7.06 2.64 -10.92
C SER A 85 -7.10 3.24 -12.33
N PRO A 86 -6.02 3.88 -12.82
CA PRO A 86 -5.94 4.30 -14.22
C PRO A 86 -6.21 3.16 -15.21
N ASP A 87 -5.77 1.94 -14.87
CA ASP A 87 -6.05 0.72 -15.64
C ASP A 87 -7.56 0.43 -15.76
N ASP A 88 -8.33 0.75 -14.71
CA ASP A 88 -9.80 0.55 -14.71
C ASP A 88 -10.50 1.60 -15.57
N VAL A 89 -9.96 2.81 -15.66
CA VAL A 89 -10.49 3.91 -16.49
C VAL A 89 -10.29 3.61 -17.98
N LEU A 90 -9.15 3.00 -18.35
CA LEU A 90 -8.84 2.67 -19.74
C LEU A 90 -9.59 1.43 -20.25
N HIS A 91 -9.85 0.43 -19.40
CA HIS A 91 -10.46 -0.84 -19.83
C HIS A 91 -11.99 -0.93 -19.61
N ASN A 92 -12.60 -0.09 -18.77
CA ASN A 92 -14.06 -0.14 -18.52
C ASN A 92 -14.89 0.96 -19.19
N THR A 93 -14.29 1.91 -19.91
CA THR A 93 -15.05 3.00 -20.57
C THR A 93 -16.02 2.52 -21.65
N ALA A 94 -15.80 1.34 -22.24
CA ALA A 94 -16.71 0.75 -23.24
C ALA A 94 -17.88 -0.06 -22.65
N LEU A 95 -17.79 -0.53 -21.41
CA LEU A 95 -18.81 -1.38 -20.77
C LEU A 95 -19.55 -0.70 -19.60
N ALA A 96 -19.09 0.47 -19.14
CA ALA A 96 -19.57 1.10 -17.91
C ALA A 96 -20.84 1.97 -18.05
N ARG A 97 -21.38 2.20 -19.25
CA ARG A 97 -22.59 3.03 -19.42
C ARG A 97 -23.89 2.27 -19.13
N ASP A 98 -23.93 0.95 -19.33
CA ASP A 98 -25.18 0.16 -19.28
C ASP A 98 -25.23 -0.89 -18.16
N VAL A 99 -24.22 -0.97 -17.29
CA VAL A 99 -24.17 -1.97 -16.22
C VAL A 99 -24.57 -1.36 -14.87
N ASP A 100 -25.50 -2.04 -14.18
CA ASP A 100 -26.06 -1.72 -12.87
C ASP A 100 -24.99 -1.17 -11.91
N PRO A 101 -25.24 -0.03 -11.24
CA PRO A 101 -24.34 0.49 -10.23
C PRO A 101 -23.88 -0.45 -9.13
N ASN A 102 -24.67 -1.48 -8.84
CA ASN A 102 -24.38 -2.52 -7.86
C ASN A 102 -23.76 -3.80 -8.46
N ALA A 103 -23.50 -3.85 -9.77
CA ALA A 103 -22.82 -4.99 -10.37
C ALA A 103 -21.30 -4.96 -10.07
N GLY A 104 -20.94 -5.43 -8.88
CA GLY A 104 -19.83 -6.34 -8.60
C GLY A 104 -18.38 -5.94 -8.93
N GLY A 105 -18.09 -4.73 -9.39
CA GLY A 105 -16.73 -4.35 -9.81
C GLY A 105 -16.28 -2.94 -9.46
N ARG A 106 -17.15 -2.09 -8.90
CA ARG A 106 -16.81 -0.70 -8.57
C ARG A 106 -16.31 -0.60 -7.13
N TRP A 107 -15.10 -0.09 -6.96
CA TRP A 107 -14.57 0.22 -5.63
C TRP A 107 -15.18 1.54 -5.14
N VAL A 108 -16.16 1.41 -4.24
CA VAL A 108 -16.88 2.54 -3.64
C VAL A 108 -16.76 2.42 -2.12
N LEU A 109 -16.36 3.51 -1.47
CA LEU A 109 -16.22 3.61 -0.02
C LEU A 109 -17.23 4.64 0.49
N GLU A 110 -18.20 4.22 1.29
CA GLU A 110 -19.23 5.09 1.85
C GLU A 110 -19.14 5.12 3.37
N LYS A 111 -18.66 6.25 3.93
CA LYS A 111 -18.45 6.39 5.38
C LYS A 111 -18.74 7.80 5.87
N ARG A 112 -19.17 7.94 7.12
CA ARG A 112 -19.26 9.24 7.81
C ARG A 112 -17.92 9.61 8.45
N TYR A 113 -17.70 10.91 8.68
CA TYR A 113 -16.45 11.43 9.26
C TYR A 113 -15.97 10.67 10.52
N SER A 114 -16.89 10.33 11.43
CA SER A 114 -16.54 9.65 12.68
C SER A 114 -15.97 8.25 12.48
N GLU A 115 -16.30 7.57 11.38
CA GLU A 115 -15.72 6.26 11.06
C GLU A 115 -14.26 6.39 10.62
N PHE A 116 -13.95 7.40 9.79
CA PHE A 116 -12.58 7.73 9.42
C PHE A 116 -11.74 8.09 10.64
N GLU A 117 -12.28 8.93 11.52
CA GLU A 117 -11.58 9.35 12.74
C GLU A 117 -11.32 8.17 13.69
N LYS A 118 -12.34 7.33 13.91
CA LYS A 118 -12.21 6.10 14.70
C LYS A 118 -11.16 5.16 14.12
N PHE A 119 -11.19 4.93 12.80
CA PHE A 119 -10.25 4.04 12.13
C PHE A 119 -8.82 4.60 12.18
N ARG A 120 -8.62 5.90 11.90
CA ARG A 120 -7.30 6.55 12.02
C ARG A 120 -6.71 6.39 13.41
N SER A 121 -7.53 6.61 14.44
CA SER A 121 -7.12 6.45 15.84
C SER A 121 -6.80 4.99 16.18
N GLN A 122 -7.57 4.03 15.65
CA GLN A 122 -7.29 2.60 15.82
C GLN A 122 -5.99 2.18 15.12
N LEU A 123 -5.80 2.58 13.85
CA LEU A 123 -4.62 2.26 13.06
C LEU A 123 -3.35 2.79 13.73
N LEU A 124 -3.37 4.02 14.27
CA LEU A 124 -2.23 4.56 15.01
C LEU A 124 -1.87 3.69 16.22
N LYS A 125 -2.86 3.24 17.00
CA LYS A 125 -2.63 2.33 18.14
C LYS A 125 -2.06 0.99 17.68
N SER A 126 -2.56 0.43 16.58
CA SER A 126 -2.04 -0.81 16.00
C SER A 126 -0.57 -0.65 15.56
N ILE A 127 -0.21 0.48 14.93
CA ILE A 127 1.17 0.80 14.54
C ILE A 127 2.07 0.90 15.77
N GLU A 128 1.68 1.65 16.80
CA GLU A 128 2.46 1.82 18.02
C GLU A 128 2.66 0.49 18.77
N HIS A 129 1.61 -0.34 18.82
CA HIS A 129 1.68 -1.68 19.40
C HIS A 129 2.68 -2.56 18.65
N TRP A 130 2.58 -2.60 17.32
CA TRP A 130 3.49 -3.35 16.46
C TRP A 130 4.95 -2.89 16.64
N GLU A 131 5.22 -1.58 16.63
CA GLU A 131 6.56 -1.04 16.87
C GLU A 131 7.11 -1.45 18.25
N GLY A 132 6.25 -1.50 19.27
CA GLY A 132 6.60 -2.01 20.59
C GLY A 132 7.02 -3.47 20.58
N VAL A 133 6.25 -4.34 19.91
CA VAL A 133 6.56 -5.76 19.76
C VAL A 133 7.88 -5.98 19.02
N VAL A 134 8.09 -5.26 17.92
CA VAL A 134 9.35 -5.31 17.14
C VAL A 134 10.55 -4.98 18.03
N ARG A 135 10.47 -3.92 18.84
CA ARG A 135 11.55 -3.54 19.79
C ARG A 135 11.84 -4.65 20.80
N LEU A 136 10.80 -5.32 21.32
CA LEU A 136 10.95 -6.43 22.25
C LEU A 136 11.60 -7.66 21.59
N GLU A 137 11.23 -7.99 20.36
CA GLU A 137 11.81 -9.09 19.59
C GLU A 137 13.30 -8.84 19.29
N PHE A 138 13.67 -7.61 18.91
CA PHE A 138 15.07 -7.22 18.77
C PHE A 138 15.86 -7.34 20.08
N ALA A 139 15.28 -6.90 21.21
CA ALA A 139 15.94 -6.99 22.51
C ALA A 139 16.17 -8.46 22.93
N ARG A 140 15.19 -9.34 22.69
CA ARG A 140 15.31 -10.79 22.94
C ARG A 140 16.42 -11.42 22.12
N ARG A 141 16.60 -11.02 20.86
CA ARG A 141 17.67 -11.52 19.99
C ARG A 141 19.07 -11.11 20.45
N LYS A 142 19.26 -9.85 20.84
CA LYS A 142 20.53 -9.35 21.40
C LYS A 142 20.96 -10.16 22.62
N LYS A 143 20.01 -10.52 23.49
CA LYS A 143 20.27 -11.33 24.69
C LYS A 143 20.68 -12.78 24.38
N LYS A 144 20.21 -13.36 23.26
CA LYS A 144 20.52 -14.74 22.86
C LYS A 144 21.87 -14.90 22.14
N LYS A 145 22.68 -13.83 21.96
CA LYS A 145 23.96 -13.85 21.21
C LYS A 145 23.87 -14.56 19.84
N ILE A 146 22.73 -14.51 19.18
CA ILE A 146 22.61 -15.03 17.81
C ILE A 146 23.36 -14.04 16.92
N LEU A 147 24.45 -14.50 16.29
CA LEU A 147 25.26 -13.74 15.35
C LEU A 147 24.36 -13.20 14.24
N ILE A 148 24.28 -11.87 14.10
CA ILE A 148 23.43 -11.22 13.11
C ILE A 148 24.11 -11.42 11.75
N GLY A 149 23.60 -12.38 10.97
CA GLY A 149 23.89 -12.47 9.55
C GLY A 149 23.43 -11.20 8.83
N HIS A 150 24.27 -10.72 7.93
CA HIS A 150 24.19 -9.50 7.14
C HIS A 150 22.78 -9.02 6.74
N GLY A 151 22.56 -7.71 6.90
CA GLY A 151 21.39 -6.97 6.42
C GLY A 151 20.84 -6.05 7.51
N ASP A 152 20.65 -4.76 7.20
CA ASP A 152 20.13 -3.79 8.16
C ASP A 152 18.61 -4.02 8.38
N LEU A 153 18.30 -5.08 9.14
CA LEU A 153 16.93 -5.46 9.46
C LEU A 153 16.22 -4.34 10.26
N HIS A 154 16.98 -3.55 11.01
CA HIS A 154 16.45 -2.35 11.65
C HIS A 154 15.94 -1.34 10.60
N ASN A 155 16.68 -1.12 9.52
CA ASN A 155 16.20 -0.30 8.40
C ASN A 155 14.96 -0.91 7.73
N THR A 156 14.89 -2.24 7.59
CA THR A 156 13.70 -2.90 7.04
C THR A 156 12.44 -2.56 7.85
N PHE A 157 12.48 -2.75 9.18
CA PHE A 157 11.36 -2.40 10.05
C PHE A 157 11.07 -0.89 10.09
N ALA A 158 12.11 -0.05 9.98
CA ALA A 158 11.94 1.40 9.88
C ALA A 158 11.21 1.82 8.59
N VAL A 159 11.54 1.20 7.46
CA VAL A 159 10.84 1.43 6.18
C VAL A 159 9.36 1.06 6.30
N VAL A 160 9.03 -0.09 6.92
CA VAL A 160 7.65 -0.52 7.13
C VAL A 160 6.91 0.45 8.06
N SER A 161 7.52 0.84 9.20
CA SER A 161 6.95 1.83 10.14
C SER A 161 6.65 3.15 9.44
N ASN A 162 7.62 3.69 8.70
CA ASN A 162 7.45 4.94 7.97
C ASN A 162 6.34 4.85 6.94
N ALA A 163 6.26 3.73 6.20
CA ALA A 163 5.20 3.52 5.22
C ALA A 163 3.81 3.53 5.88
N LEU A 164 3.62 2.80 6.98
CA LEU A 164 2.37 2.76 7.74
C LEU A 164 1.97 4.15 8.26
N ARG A 165 2.93 4.91 8.79
CA ARG A 165 2.70 6.25 9.35
C ARG A 165 2.33 7.30 8.30
N ARG A 166 2.58 7.08 7.00
CA ARG A 166 2.19 8.04 5.94
C ARG A 166 0.69 8.32 5.95
N ALA A 167 -0.17 7.33 6.24
CA ALA A 167 -1.61 7.53 6.32
C ALA A 167 -2.03 8.36 7.56
N ILE A 168 -1.20 8.41 8.60
CA ILE A 168 -1.44 9.20 9.81
C ILE A 168 -1.00 10.65 9.56
N SER A 169 -1.70 11.30 8.63
CA SER A 169 -1.43 12.68 8.24
C SER A 169 -1.73 13.66 9.39
N PRO A 170 -0.90 14.71 9.59
CA PRO A 170 -1.25 15.82 10.46
C PRO A 170 -2.37 16.69 9.85
N TYR A 171 -2.58 16.60 8.53
CA TYR A 171 -3.63 17.32 7.79
C TYR A 171 -4.99 16.62 7.81
N PHE A 172 -5.22 15.70 8.75
CA PHE A 172 -6.53 15.08 8.89
C PHE A 172 -7.57 16.14 9.34
N PRO A 173 -8.78 16.19 8.74
CA PRO A 173 -9.77 17.22 9.05
C PRO A 173 -10.10 17.27 10.55
N LYS A 174 -10.37 18.47 11.06
CA LYS A 174 -10.64 18.62 12.50
C LYS A 174 -12.03 18.11 12.87
N LYS A 175 -12.16 17.62 14.11
CA LYS A 175 -13.46 17.29 14.68
C LYS A 175 -14.20 18.58 14.99
N HIS A 176 -15.38 18.74 14.41
CA HIS A 176 -16.29 19.85 14.66
C HIS A 176 -17.46 19.34 15.53
N ILE A 177 -17.83 20.08 16.58
CA ILE A 177 -18.92 19.73 17.52
C ILE A 177 -20.29 20.22 17.00
N ARG A 178 -20.31 20.87 15.82
CA ARG A 178 -21.48 21.50 15.22
C ARG A 178 -21.94 20.71 13.99
N VAL A 179 -23.17 20.99 13.54
CA VAL A 179 -23.68 20.48 12.26
C VAL A 179 -22.74 20.90 11.13
N ASP A 180 -22.56 20.02 10.16
CA ASP A 180 -21.68 20.24 9.01
C ASP A 180 -22.17 21.43 8.19
N THR A 181 -21.36 22.50 8.16
CA THR A 181 -21.55 23.63 7.26
C THR A 181 -20.88 23.33 5.91
N PRO A 182 -21.26 24.00 4.81
CA PRO A 182 -20.60 23.81 3.51
C PRO A 182 -19.07 23.95 3.57
N LYS A 183 -18.56 24.85 4.43
CA LYS A 183 -17.12 25.02 4.67
C LYS A 183 -16.48 23.79 5.34
N ILE A 184 -17.15 23.21 6.34
CA ILE A 184 -16.70 21.98 7.01
C ILE A 184 -16.71 20.81 6.04
N ILE A 185 -17.73 20.72 5.19
CA ILE A 185 -17.85 19.68 4.17
C ILE A 185 -16.70 19.78 3.18
N ALA A 186 -16.39 20.98 2.66
CA ALA A 186 -15.27 21.19 1.74
C ALA A 186 -13.92 20.79 2.36
N GLU A 187 -13.65 21.20 3.62
CA GLU A 187 -12.45 20.79 4.38
C GLU A 187 -12.35 19.26 4.48
N ARG A 188 -13.46 18.60 4.83
CA ARG A 188 -13.50 17.15 4.99
C ARG A 188 -13.38 16.41 3.67
N VAL A 189 -14.00 16.90 2.59
CA VAL A 189 -13.86 16.31 1.26
C VAL A 189 -12.39 16.26 0.87
N GLU A 190 -11.66 17.37 1.01
CA GLU A 190 -10.23 17.40 0.69
C GLU A 190 -9.42 16.46 1.60
N GLY A 191 -9.51 16.64 2.92
CA GLY A 191 -8.65 15.91 3.85
C GLY A 191 -8.97 14.42 3.99
N LEU A 192 -10.24 14.01 3.87
CA LEU A 192 -10.61 12.59 3.86
C LEU A 192 -10.20 11.92 2.55
N THR A 193 -10.33 12.60 1.41
CA THR A 193 -9.86 12.09 0.11
C THR A 193 -8.35 11.84 0.16
N GLU A 194 -7.59 12.79 0.70
CA GLU A 194 -6.14 12.63 0.86
C GLU A 194 -5.78 11.53 1.86
N PHE A 195 -6.53 11.39 2.96
CA PHE A 195 -6.35 10.28 3.89
C PHE A 195 -6.54 8.93 3.20
N VAL A 196 -7.61 8.75 2.42
CA VAL A 196 -7.89 7.50 1.69
C VAL A 196 -6.81 7.23 0.64
N ARG A 197 -6.37 8.25 -0.11
CA ARG A 197 -5.27 8.12 -1.07
C ARG A 197 -4.01 7.56 -0.41
N LYS A 198 -3.60 8.16 0.71
CA LYS A 198 -2.43 7.69 1.47
C LYS A 198 -2.65 6.29 2.02
N LEU A 199 -3.86 5.99 2.51
CA LEU A 199 -4.20 4.67 3.06
C LEU A 199 -4.16 3.57 2.00
N VAL A 200 -4.62 3.82 0.77
CA VAL A 200 -4.45 2.89 -0.36
C VAL A 200 -2.97 2.71 -0.70
N GLY A 201 -2.17 3.77 -0.62
CA GLY A 201 -0.71 3.68 -0.72
C GLY A 201 -0.10 2.77 0.36
N VAL A 202 -0.57 2.88 1.61
CA VAL A 202 -0.15 1.98 2.71
C VAL A 202 -0.59 0.55 2.44
N TYR A 203 -1.83 0.34 2.01
CA TYR A 203 -2.36 -0.97 1.63
C TYR A 203 -1.47 -1.65 0.58
N THR A 204 -1.20 -0.97 -0.53
CA THR A 204 -0.37 -1.52 -1.62
C THR A 204 1.04 -1.87 -1.16
N ASP A 205 1.69 -1.01 -0.39
CA ASP A 205 3.03 -1.28 0.18
C ASP A 205 2.99 -2.44 1.18
N LEU A 206 2.00 -2.49 2.07
CA LEU A 206 1.91 -3.52 3.10
C LEU A 206 1.65 -4.90 2.48
N THR A 207 0.82 -4.97 1.44
CA THR A 207 0.64 -6.22 0.67
C THR A 207 1.91 -6.70 -0.03
N LEU A 208 2.93 -5.85 -0.21
CA LEU A 208 4.27 -6.29 -0.61
C LEU A 208 5.10 -6.71 0.60
N TYR A 209 5.14 -5.90 1.65
CA TYR A 209 5.98 -6.18 2.81
C TYR A 209 5.65 -7.54 3.44
N VAL A 210 4.37 -7.92 3.51
CA VAL A 210 3.98 -9.23 4.04
C VAL A 210 4.51 -10.42 3.22
N THR A 211 4.95 -10.21 1.96
CA THR A 211 5.57 -11.28 1.14
C THR A 211 7.08 -11.37 1.35
N ASN A 212 7.69 -10.52 2.20
CA ASN A 212 9.11 -10.54 2.46
C ASN A 212 9.48 -11.63 3.47
N ASN A 213 10.43 -12.49 3.12
CA ASN A 213 10.81 -13.64 3.94
C ASN A 213 11.52 -13.25 5.24
N GLN A 214 12.18 -12.08 5.30
CA GLN A 214 12.82 -11.61 6.53
C GLN A 214 11.77 -11.22 7.58
N LEU A 215 10.65 -10.64 7.15
CA LEU A 215 9.52 -10.30 8.01
C LEU A 215 8.74 -11.55 8.45
N GLN A 216 8.66 -12.58 7.60
CA GLN A 216 8.05 -13.88 7.92
C GLN A 216 8.92 -14.77 8.84
N SER A 217 10.14 -14.33 9.17
CA SER A 217 11.04 -15.12 10.01
C SER A 217 10.37 -15.47 11.35
N SER A 218 10.51 -16.73 11.78
CA SER A 218 9.95 -17.22 13.05
C SER A 218 10.36 -16.40 14.27
N ALA A 219 11.46 -15.65 14.19
CA ALA A 219 11.90 -14.79 15.26
C ALA A 219 11.16 -13.45 15.37
N PHE A 220 10.35 -13.13 14.38
CA PHE A 220 9.47 -11.96 14.29
C PHE A 220 8.01 -12.38 14.09
N ALA A 221 7.66 -13.60 14.52
CA ALA A 221 6.32 -14.16 14.29
C ALA A 221 5.20 -13.28 14.85
N SER A 222 5.39 -12.69 16.05
CA SER A 222 4.37 -11.83 16.65
C SER A 222 4.24 -10.50 15.92
N SER A 223 5.36 -9.88 15.51
CA SER A 223 5.29 -8.65 14.71
C SER A 223 4.74 -8.89 13.31
N TYR A 224 5.00 -10.05 12.71
CA TYR A 224 4.42 -10.46 11.43
C TYR A 224 2.90 -10.65 11.52
N GLU A 225 2.41 -11.35 12.54
CA GLU A 225 0.97 -11.54 12.77
C GLU A 225 0.24 -10.19 12.89
N LEU A 226 0.82 -9.26 13.64
CA LEU A 226 0.28 -7.90 13.77
C LEU A 226 0.25 -7.12 12.45
N LEU A 227 1.25 -7.30 11.57
CA LEU A 227 1.24 -6.70 10.22
C LEU A 227 0.11 -7.26 9.36
N CYS A 228 -0.11 -8.58 9.41
CA CYS A 228 -1.22 -9.24 8.71
C CYS A 228 -2.58 -8.78 9.24
N ASN A 229 -2.71 -8.58 10.56
CA ASN A 229 -3.91 -8.05 11.17
C ASN A 229 -4.18 -6.61 10.70
N MET A 230 -3.18 -5.73 10.73
CA MET A 230 -3.31 -4.36 10.20
C MET A 230 -3.68 -4.35 8.71
N LEU A 231 -3.09 -5.25 7.90
CA LEU A 231 -3.47 -5.40 6.50
C LEU A 231 -4.96 -5.74 6.36
N THR A 232 -5.45 -6.69 7.14
CA THR A 232 -6.86 -7.10 7.15
C THR A 232 -7.78 -5.96 7.62
N GLU A 233 -7.38 -5.21 8.65
CA GLU A 233 -8.11 -4.03 9.14
C GLU A 233 -8.21 -2.94 8.07
N ILE A 234 -7.10 -2.65 7.37
CA ILE A 234 -7.06 -1.68 6.27
C ILE A 234 -7.94 -2.14 5.11
N GLU A 235 -7.87 -3.43 4.73
CA GLU A 235 -8.73 -3.99 3.68
C GLU A 235 -10.21 -3.87 4.00
N ALA A 236 -10.60 -4.23 5.23
CA ALA A 236 -11.97 -4.16 5.69
C ALA A 236 -12.47 -2.71 5.73
N PHE A 237 -11.65 -1.77 6.20
CA PHE A 237 -12.00 -0.36 6.22
C PHE A 237 -12.16 0.23 4.82
N LEU A 238 -11.26 -0.11 3.90
CA LEU A 238 -11.29 0.37 2.53
C LEU A 238 -12.35 -0.33 1.67
N GLU A 239 -12.97 -1.41 2.16
CA GLU A 239 -13.95 -2.21 1.43
C GLU A 239 -13.40 -2.67 0.07
N VAL A 240 -12.16 -3.16 0.07
CA VAL A 240 -11.44 -3.54 -1.17
C VAL A 240 -12.21 -4.66 -1.90
N PRO A 241 -12.68 -4.44 -3.15
CA PRO A 241 -13.44 -5.45 -3.88
C PRO A 241 -12.62 -6.69 -4.20
N GLN A 242 -13.23 -7.87 -4.13
CA GLN A 242 -12.56 -9.14 -4.43
C GLN A 242 -11.88 -9.16 -5.82
N PRO A 243 -12.50 -8.66 -6.91
CA PRO A 243 -11.84 -8.61 -8.21
C PRO A 243 -10.51 -7.85 -8.21
N GLN A 244 -10.40 -6.80 -7.38
CA GLN A 244 -9.18 -6.01 -7.24
C GLN A 244 -8.09 -6.81 -6.52
N LYS A 245 -8.46 -7.55 -5.47
CA LYS A 245 -7.54 -8.45 -4.76
C LYS A 245 -7.02 -9.54 -5.69
N ASP A 246 -7.92 -10.18 -6.44
CA ASP A 246 -7.55 -11.25 -7.36
C ASP A 246 -6.64 -10.75 -8.48
N ALA A 247 -6.93 -9.56 -9.01
CA ALA A 247 -6.10 -8.94 -10.03
C ALA A 247 -4.69 -8.62 -9.50
N GLU A 248 -4.58 -8.13 -8.27
CA GLU A 248 -3.28 -7.86 -7.65
C GLU A 248 -2.51 -9.15 -7.35
N THR A 249 -3.18 -10.19 -6.85
CA THR A 249 -2.60 -11.53 -6.66
C THR A 249 -2.07 -12.09 -7.98
N ARG A 250 -2.89 -12.08 -9.05
CA ARG A 250 -2.46 -12.54 -10.39
C ARG A 250 -1.24 -11.80 -10.90
N ARG A 251 -1.19 -10.48 -10.74
CA ARG A 251 -0.04 -9.66 -11.15
C ARG A 251 1.23 -10.04 -10.38
N LYS A 252 1.14 -10.16 -9.05
CA LYS A 252 2.27 -10.57 -8.21
C LYS A 252 2.76 -11.97 -8.58
N SER A 253 1.85 -12.93 -8.73
CA SER A 253 2.18 -14.28 -9.16
C SER A 253 2.85 -14.29 -10.53
N ALA A 254 2.37 -13.50 -11.50
CA ALA A 254 3.01 -13.40 -12.82
C ALA A 254 4.44 -12.84 -12.74
N VAL A 255 4.67 -11.79 -11.94
CA VAL A 255 6.01 -11.22 -11.75
C VAL A 255 6.97 -12.23 -11.11
N LEU A 256 6.47 -13.05 -10.18
CA LEU A 256 7.26 -14.10 -9.55
C LEU A 256 7.50 -15.28 -10.49
N ALA A 257 6.52 -15.68 -11.30
CA ALA A 257 6.64 -16.78 -12.27
C ALA A 257 7.68 -16.51 -13.37
N LEU A 258 7.96 -15.24 -13.70
CA LEU A 258 9.08 -14.86 -14.58
C LEU A 258 10.45 -15.33 -14.05
N GLU A 259 10.56 -15.65 -12.76
CA GLU A 259 11.75 -16.28 -12.17
C GLU A 259 11.93 -17.74 -12.58
N GLU A 260 10.84 -18.52 -12.59
CA GLU A 260 10.89 -19.96 -12.90
C GLU A 260 11.41 -20.20 -14.32
N VAL A 261 10.99 -19.38 -15.28
CA VAL A 261 11.43 -19.49 -16.67
C VAL A 261 12.92 -19.17 -16.84
N LEU A 262 13.45 -18.17 -16.12
CA LEU A 262 14.87 -17.79 -16.21
C LEU A 262 15.79 -18.81 -15.53
N VAL A 263 15.35 -19.41 -14.42
CA VAL A 263 16.11 -20.46 -13.72
C VAL A 263 16.14 -21.75 -14.55
N LEU A 264 15.03 -22.11 -15.20
CA LEU A 264 14.98 -23.26 -16.12
C LEU A 264 15.90 -23.07 -17.34
N HIS A 265 15.97 -21.86 -17.92
CA HIS A 265 16.90 -21.57 -19.02
C HIS A 265 18.38 -21.55 -18.57
N ALA A 266 18.67 -21.10 -17.35
CA ALA A 266 20.03 -21.14 -16.80
C ALA A 266 20.48 -22.56 -16.43
N SER A 267 19.54 -23.44 -16.09
CA SER A 267 19.81 -24.83 -15.70
C SER A 267 19.80 -25.80 -16.90
N SER A 268 19.24 -25.38 -18.04
CA SER A 268 19.20 -26.14 -19.30
C SER A 268 20.43 -25.93 -20.19
N ASN A 269 21.35 -25.04 -19.85
CA ASN A 269 22.56 -24.77 -20.64
C ASN A 269 23.72 -25.75 -20.35
N ALA A 270 23.42 -26.98 -19.97
CA ALA A 270 24.40 -28.07 -19.87
C ALA A 270 24.42 -28.98 -21.10
N ASP A 271 23.53 -28.80 -22.07
CA ASP A 271 23.55 -29.56 -23.32
C ASP A 271 23.64 -28.63 -24.54
N THR A 272 24.70 -28.88 -25.32
CA THR A 272 25.03 -28.31 -26.62
C THR A 272 23.80 -28.19 -27.55
N SER A 273 23.27 -26.98 -27.68
CA SER A 273 22.57 -26.52 -28.88
C SER A 273 22.68 -25.00 -28.98
N GLU A 274 22.94 -24.51 -30.19
CA GLU A 274 23.21 -23.09 -30.47
C GLU A 274 22.09 -22.18 -29.95
N PRO A 275 22.41 -20.96 -29.45
CA PRO A 275 21.42 -20.04 -28.92
C PRO A 275 20.52 -19.51 -30.05
N VAL A 276 19.32 -20.06 -30.15
CA VAL A 276 18.25 -19.51 -31.00
C VAL A 276 17.80 -18.18 -30.38
N CYS A 277 18.04 -17.07 -31.09
CA CYS A 277 17.54 -15.76 -30.69
C CYS A 277 15.99 -15.77 -30.67
N CYS A 278 15.40 -15.69 -29.47
CA CYS A 278 13.96 -15.70 -29.25
C CYS A 278 13.22 -14.45 -29.76
N ILE A 279 13.95 -13.45 -30.26
CA ILE A 279 13.38 -12.29 -30.96
C ILE A 279 13.32 -12.54 -32.47
N CYS A 280 14.23 -13.35 -33.03
CA CYS A 280 14.41 -13.42 -34.47
C CYS A 280 13.77 -14.62 -35.16
N LEU A 281 13.39 -15.71 -34.47
CA LEU A 281 12.76 -16.93 -35.03
C LEU A 281 13.27 -17.34 -36.44
N THR A 282 14.54 -17.09 -36.74
CA THR A 282 15.14 -17.38 -38.05
C THR A 282 16.23 -18.39 -37.85
N GLN A 283 15.90 -19.62 -38.21
CA GLN A 283 16.83 -20.72 -38.37
C GLN A 283 17.76 -20.36 -39.52
N GLN A 284 19.02 -20.02 -39.24
CA GLN A 284 20.03 -19.91 -40.29
C GLN A 284 20.27 -21.32 -40.85
N ARG A 285 19.65 -21.61 -41.99
CA ARG A 285 20.11 -22.66 -42.89
C ARG A 285 21.21 -22.06 -43.75
N THR A 286 22.46 -22.41 -43.42
CA THR A 286 23.52 -22.96 -44.29
C THR A 286 24.87 -22.72 -43.65
#